data_AF-A0A2V5L753-F1
#
_entry.id   AF-A0A2V5L753-F1
#
_cell.length_a   1.000
_cell.length_b   1.000
_cell.length_c   1.000
_cell.angle_alpha   90.00
_cell.angle_beta   90.00
_cell.angle_gamma   90.00
#
_symmetry.space_group_name_H-M   'P 1'
#
loop_
_entity.id
_entity.type
_entity.pdbx_description
1 polymer ?
#
loop_
_entity_poly.entity_id
_entity_poly.type
_entity_poly.pdbx_seq_one_letter_code
_entity_poly.pdbx_strand_id
1 'polypeptide(L)'
;GLDTGDILLQRTVDILPNDTGGSLHDRLAQIAPEILLESLVLLAKGIAPRIPQDNSLTTYAPKLKREDGRIDWSEPAEMIERKIRAFNPWPGALMKVDEQNLKIFSASVVDLNGKPGEILIRKDQLIVATGKDALALNEVQLEGKKRMSASEFLRGHRALSS
;
A
#
# COMPACT_ATOMS: atom_id res chain seq x y z
N GLY A 1 28.26 -5.24 -3.79
CA GLY A 1 27.01 -5.93 -3.42
C GLY A 1 25.88 -5.37 -4.26
N LEU A 2 24.63 -5.75 -3.97
CA LEU A 2 23.44 -5.12 -4.55
C LEU A 2 23.21 -3.78 -3.83
N ASP A 3 23.17 -2.68 -4.58
CA ASP A 3 22.91 -1.32 -4.06
C ASP A 3 23.84 -0.85 -2.92
N THR A 4 25.11 -1.29 -2.91
CA THR A 4 26.10 -0.97 -1.83
C THR A 4 27.09 0.15 -2.19
N GLY A 5 26.86 0.88 -3.27
CA GLY A 5 27.79 1.93 -3.72
C GLY A 5 27.68 3.21 -2.89
N ASP A 6 28.72 4.03 -2.90
CA ASP A 6 28.67 5.36 -2.26
C ASP A 6 27.53 6.20 -2.85
N ILE A 7 26.85 6.94 -1.98
CA ILE A 7 25.79 7.88 -2.37
C ILE A 7 26.45 9.13 -2.94
N LEU A 8 25.99 9.55 -4.12
CA LEU A 8 26.44 10.80 -4.77
C LEU A 8 25.54 11.97 -4.43
N LEU A 9 24.23 11.79 -4.57
CA LEU A 9 23.22 12.79 -4.23
C LEU A 9 21.99 12.08 -3.67
N GLN A 10 21.27 12.77 -2.81
CA GLN A 10 20.01 12.33 -2.24
C GLN A 10 19.03 13.50 -2.20
N ARG A 11 17.74 13.18 -2.31
CA ARG A 11 16.63 14.07 -1.96
C ARG A 11 15.63 13.28 -1.14
N THR A 12 14.99 13.96 -0.21
CA THR A 12 13.95 13.39 0.66
C THR A 12 12.59 13.90 0.19
N VAL A 13 11.61 13.02 0.23
CA VAL A 13 10.20 13.37 0.04
C VAL A 13 9.39 12.80 1.18
N ASP A 14 8.38 13.54 1.62
CA ASP A 14 7.44 13.03 2.60
C ASP A 14 6.55 11.96 1.96
N ILE A 15 6.21 10.93 2.73
CA ILE A 15 5.12 10.00 2.40
C ILE A 15 3.86 10.59 3.03
N LEU A 16 2.92 11.02 2.19
CA LEU A 16 1.69 11.66 2.63
C LEU A 16 0.70 10.60 3.17
N PRO A 17 -0.26 10.99 4.05
CA PRO A 17 -1.20 10.04 4.65
C PRO A 17 -1.98 9.19 3.64
N ASN A 18 -2.26 9.75 2.46
CA ASN A 18 -3.03 9.11 1.40
C ASN A 18 -2.17 8.59 0.25
N ASP A 19 -0.84 8.62 0.37
CA ASP A 19 0.01 8.05 -0.67
C ASP A 19 -0.19 6.55 -0.81
N THR A 20 -0.26 6.15 -2.06
CA THR A 20 -0.22 4.77 -2.51
C THR A 20 1.15 4.47 -3.11
N GLY A 21 1.46 3.19 -3.33
CA GLY A 21 2.67 2.82 -4.07
C GLY A 21 2.75 3.52 -5.43
N GLY A 22 1.63 3.63 -6.14
CA GLY A 22 1.53 4.34 -7.42
C GLY A 22 1.76 5.86 -7.30
N SER A 23 1.09 6.55 -6.38
CA SER A 23 1.24 8.01 -6.27
C SER A 23 2.65 8.42 -5.80
N LEU A 24 3.26 7.65 -4.91
CA LEU A 24 4.64 7.87 -4.50
C LEU A 24 5.61 7.60 -5.66
N HIS A 25 5.39 6.54 -6.43
CA HIS A 25 6.17 6.24 -7.63
C HIS A 25 6.12 7.39 -8.64
N ASP A 26 4.92 7.89 -8.97
CA ASP A 26 4.74 8.99 -9.92
C ASP A 26 5.45 10.25 -9.44
N ARG A 27 5.36 10.58 -8.15
CA ARG A 27 6.05 11.73 -7.57
C ARG A 27 7.57 11.59 -7.62
N LEU A 28 8.11 10.41 -7.30
CA LEU A 28 9.55 10.15 -7.41
C LEU A 28 10.03 10.19 -8.87
N ALA A 29 9.22 9.73 -9.82
CA ALA A 29 9.53 9.76 -11.24
C ALA A 29 9.67 11.19 -11.80
N GLN A 30 8.98 12.17 -11.22
CA GLN A 30 9.16 13.59 -11.59
C GLN A 30 10.47 14.18 -11.08
N ILE A 31 10.96 13.73 -9.92
CA ILE A 31 12.13 14.29 -9.24
C ILE A 31 13.43 13.62 -9.71
N ALA A 32 13.38 12.32 -10.05
CA ALA A 32 14.55 11.54 -10.41
C ALA A 32 15.39 12.09 -11.59
N PRO A 33 14.80 12.61 -12.70
CA PRO A 33 15.57 13.11 -13.84
C PRO A 33 16.47 14.30 -13.48
N GLU A 34 15.98 15.21 -12.64
CA GLU A 34 16.72 16.39 -12.22
C GLU A 34 17.95 16.00 -11.39
N ILE A 35 17.76 15.13 -10.39
CA ILE A 35 18.85 14.63 -9.53
C ILE A 35 19.88 13.85 -10.35
N LEU A 36 19.42 13.04 -11.32
CA LEU A 36 20.31 12.29 -12.19
C LEU A 36 21.17 13.24 -13.02
N LEU A 37 20.58 14.27 -13.63
CA LEU A 37 21.32 15.26 -14.41
C LEU A 37 22.35 16.01 -13.55
N GLU A 38 21.97 16.44 -12.35
CA GLU A 38 22.88 17.08 -11.39
C GLU A 38 24.06 16.15 -11.06
N SER A 39 23.78 14.87 -10.78
CA SER A 39 24.80 13.86 -10.48
C SER A 39 25.78 13.69 -11.64
N LEU A 40 25.28 13.63 -12.88
CA LEU A 40 26.11 13.50 -14.08
C LEU A 40 27.01 14.72 -14.29
N VAL A 41 26.51 15.93 -14.05
CA VAL A 41 27.31 17.16 -14.14
C VAL A 41 28.43 17.17 -13.11
N LEU A 42 28.16 16.78 -11.86
CA LEU A 42 29.17 16.70 -10.81
C LEU A 42 30.24 15.64 -11.15
N LEU A 43 29.82 14.49 -11.68
CA LEU A 43 30.73 13.44 -12.13
C LEU A 43 31.63 13.91 -13.28
N ALA A 44 31.04 14.56 -14.30
CA ALA A 44 31.79 15.07 -15.45
C ALA A 44 32.84 16.12 -15.07
N LYS A 45 32.56 16.91 -14.03
CA LYS A 45 33.51 17.89 -13.45
C LYS A 45 34.55 17.26 -12.53
N GLY A 46 34.43 15.98 -12.19
CA GLY A 46 35.33 15.29 -11.25
C GLY A 46 35.16 15.73 -9.79
N ILE A 47 34.01 16.32 -9.42
CA ILE A 47 33.74 16.87 -8.08
C ILE A 47 32.55 16.21 -7.38
N ALA A 48 32.03 15.11 -7.92
CA ALA A 48 30.94 14.38 -7.27
C ALA A 48 31.36 13.86 -5.89
N PRO A 49 30.59 14.12 -4.83
CA PRO A 49 30.88 13.57 -3.52
C PRO A 49 30.70 12.05 -3.53
N ARG A 50 31.37 11.36 -2.62
CA ARG A 50 31.29 9.91 -2.41
C ARG A 50 31.00 9.68 -0.95
N ILE A 51 29.72 9.54 -0.61
CA ILE A 51 29.27 9.39 0.77
C ILE A 51 29.10 7.89 1.05
N PRO A 52 29.94 7.28 1.91
CA PRO A 52 29.80 5.87 2.26
C PRO A 52 28.45 5.60 2.93
N GLN A 53 27.85 4.45 2.63
CA GLN A 53 26.63 4.01 3.32
C GLN A 53 26.94 3.51 4.74
N ASP A 54 26.05 3.79 5.69
CA ASP A 54 26.10 3.22 7.03
C ASP A 54 25.43 1.84 7.04
N ASN A 55 26.24 0.78 7.09
CA ASN A 55 25.76 -0.60 7.08
C ASN A 55 24.86 -0.95 8.27
N SER A 56 24.91 -0.19 9.38
CA SER A 56 24.04 -0.42 10.54
C SER A 56 22.60 0.01 10.29
N LEU A 57 22.35 0.85 9.28
CA LEU A 57 21.03 1.33 8.88
C LEU A 57 20.43 0.56 7.71
N THR A 58 21.13 -0.46 7.20
CA THR A 58 20.70 -1.22 6.03
C THR A 58 19.45 -2.03 6.32
N THR A 59 18.39 -1.77 5.55
CA THR A 59 17.17 -2.59 5.51
C THR A 59 16.96 -3.15 4.11
N TYR A 60 16.40 -4.36 4.00
CA TYR A 60 16.09 -4.97 2.72
C TYR A 60 14.60 -4.80 2.36
N ALA A 61 14.33 -4.31 1.16
CA ALA A 61 12.99 -4.25 0.60
C ALA A 61 12.79 -5.42 -0.38
N PRO A 62 12.16 -6.53 0.04
CA PRO A 62 11.97 -7.68 -0.83
C PRO A 62 11.06 -7.35 -2.01
N LYS A 63 11.31 -8.02 -3.14
CA LYS A 63 10.40 -7.96 -4.29
C LYS A 63 9.04 -8.50 -3.87
N LEU A 64 8.01 -7.68 -4.03
CA LEU A 64 6.63 -8.12 -3.83
C LEU A 64 6.27 -9.25 -4.79
N LYS A 65 5.30 -10.06 -4.41
CA LYS A 65 4.73 -11.16 -5.17
C LYS A 65 3.21 -11.03 -5.17
N ARG A 66 2.54 -11.79 -6.05
CA ARG A 66 1.07 -11.81 -6.11
C ARG A 66 0.44 -12.29 -4.79
N GLU A 67 1.08 -13.23 -4.11
CA GLU A 67 0.60 -13.78 -2.83
C GLU A 67 0.59 -12.75 -1.70
N ASP A 68 1.50 -11.77 -1.71
CA ASP A 68 1.56 -10.70 -0.70
C ASP A 68 0.31 -9.81 -0.72
N GLY A 69 -0.44 -9.81 -1.84
CA GLY A 69 -1.70 -9.10 -1.95
C GLY A 69 -2.82 -9.70 -1.09
N ARG A 70 -2.72 -10.96 -0.65
CA ARG A 70 -3.75 -11.56 0.21
C ARG A 70 -3.62 -11.00 1.62
N ILE A 71 -4.70 -10.40 2.11
CA ILE A 71 -4.71 -9.83 3.46
C ILE A 71 -4.70 -10.96 4.50
N ASP A 72 -3.73 -10.91 5.41
CA ASP A 72 -3.78 -11.62 6.68
C ASP A 72 -4.53 -10.75 7.69
N TRP A 73 -5.78 -11.13 7.97
CA TRP A 73 -6.64 -10.39 8.88
C TRP A 73 -6.22 -10.49 10.36
N SER A 74 -5.27 -11.37 10.70
CA SER A 74 -4.72 -11.43 12.06
C SER A 74 -3.79 -10.25 12.40
N GLU A 75 -3.39 -9.46 11.41
CA GLU A 75 -2.60 -8.25 11.62
C GLU A 75 -3.45 -7.09 12.18
N PRO A 76 -2.85 -6.09 12.84
CA PRO A 76 -3.55 -4.87 13.25
C PRO A 76 -4.11 -4.08 12.05
N ALA A 77 -5.27 -3.44 12.23
CA ALA A 77 -5.93 -2.66 11.18
C ALA A 77 -5.01 -1.60 10.55
N GLU A 78 -4.20 -0.89 11.34
CA GLU A 78 -3.23 0.09 10.81
C GLU A 78 -2.20 -0.52 9.86
N MET A 79 -1.76 -1.75 10.12
CA MET A 79 -0.78 -2.42 9.27
C MET A 79 -1.42 -2.81 7.93
N ILE A 80 -2.63 -3.36 7.99
CA ILE A 80 -3.39 -3.74 6.80
C ILE A 80 -3.75 -2.49 5.98
N GLU A 81 -4.11 -1.37 6.62
CA GLU A 81 -4.35 -0.09 5.96
C GLU A 81 -3.13 0.37 5.15
N ARG A 82 -1.94 0.36 5.76
CA ARG A 82 -0.68 0.69 5.09
C ARG A 82 -0.41 -0.25 3.92
N LYS A 83 -0.67 -1.56 4.07
CA LYS A 83 -0.53 -2.54 2.99
C LYS A 83 -1.51 -2.28 1.83
N ILE A 84 -2.75 -1.92 2.11
CA ILE A 84 -3.75 -1.55 1.09
C ILE A 84 -3.22 -0.40 0.22
N ARG A 85 -2.65 0.63 0.83
CA ARG A 85 -2.04 1.75 0.10
C ARG A 85 -0.74 1.35 -0.61
N ALA A 86 0.18 0.69 0.08
CA ALA A 86 1.48 0.30 -0.47
C ALA A 86 1.37 -0.66 -1.66
N PHE A 87 0.40 -1.57 -1.64
CA PHE A 87 0.17 -2.57 -2.69
C PHE A 87 -0.74 -2.06 -3.81
N ASN A 88 -1.11 -0.78 -3.81
CA ASN A 88 -1.85 -0.15 -4.91
C ASN A 88 -0.87 0.56 -5.86
N PRO A 89 -0.79 0.18 -7.15
CA PRO A 89 -1.72 -0.70 -7.88
C PRO A 89 -1.40 -2.20 -7.83
N TRP A 90 -0.17 -2.58 -7.50
CA TRP A 90 0.30 -3.98 -7.51
C TRP A 90 0.98 -4.38 -6.20
N PRO A 91 0.76 -5.61 -5.67
CA PRO A 91 -0.11 -6.68 -6.20
C PRO A 91 -1.62 -6.41 -6.06
N GLY A 92 -2.00 -5.39 -5.29
CA GLY A 92 -3.36 -5.14 -4.84
C GLY A 92 -3.68 -5.93 -3.57
N ALA A 93 -4.32 -5.28 -2.61
CA ALA A 93 -4.83 -5.95 -1.43
C ALA A 93 -6.16 -6.68 -1.74
N LEU A 94 -6.28 -7.93 -1.34
CA LEU A 94 -7.32 -8.86 -1.75
C LEU A 94 -7.87 -9.61 -0.53
N MET A 95 -9.20 -9.81 -0.53
CA MET A 95 -9.87 -10.80 0.30
C MET A 95 -10.81 -11.66 -0.56
N LYS A 96 -11.25 -12.80 -0.04
CA LYS A 96 -12.28 -13.61 -0.68
C LYS A 96 -13.68 -13.23 -0.18
N VAL A 97 -14.63 -13.17 -1.11
CA VAL A 97 -16.06 -13.06 -0.85
C VAL A 97 -16.79 -13.97 -1.83
N ASP A 98 -17.58 -14.93 -1.33
CA ASP A 98 -18.29 -15.94 -2.15
C ASP A 98 -17.39 -16.59 -3.23
N GLU A 99 -16.20 -17.05 -2.81
CA GLU A 99 -15.13 -17.60 -3.66
C GLU A 99 -14.51 -16.65 -4.72
N GLN A 100 -14.99 -15.41 -4.83
CA GLN A 100 -14.44 -14.40 -5.71
C GLN A 100 -13.43 -13.50 -5.00
N ASN A 101 -12.47 -12.97 -5.76
CA ASN A 101 -11.55 -11.98 -5.22
C ASN A 101 -12.23 -10.60 -5.14
N LEU A 102 -12.20 -10.00 -3.96
CA LEU A 102 -12.54 -8.61 -3.73
C LEU A 102 -11.25 -7.83 -3.50
N LYS A 103 -10.87 -7.01 -4.49
CA LYS A 103 -9.74 -6.07 -4.35
C LYS A 103 -10.17 -4.86 -3.56
N ILE A 104 -9.32 -4.44 -2.62
CA ILE A 104 -9.52 -3.29 -1.74
C ILE A 104 -8.54 -2.20 -2.14
N PHE A 105 -9.05 -1.00 -2.40
CA PHE A 105 -8.23 0.15 -2.83
C PHE A 105 -8.01 1.18 -1.74
N SER A 106 -8.96 1.30 -0.81
CA SER A 106 -8.89 2.21 0.32
C SER A 106 -9.76 1.71 1.47
N ALA A 107 -9.30 1.95 2.69
CA ALA A 107 -9.99 1.60 3.92
C ALA A 107 -9.63 2.61 5.02
N SER A 108 -10.42 2.64 6.09
CA SER A 108 -10.16 3.48 7.27
C SER A 108 -10.19 2.62 8.52
N VAL A 109 -9.24 2.86 9.43
CA VAL A 109 -9.21 2.21 10.74
C VAL A 109 -10.37 2.73 11.58
N VAL A 110 -11.10 1.80 12.22
CA VAL A 110 -12.21 2.12 13.13
C VAL A 110 -12.05 1.33 14.43
N ASP A 111 -12.38 1.97 15.56
CA ASP A 111 -12.34 1.36 16.89
C ASP A 111 -13.53 0.39 17.08
N LEU A 112 -13.38 -0.80 16.51
CA LEU A 112 -14.29 -1.93 16.62
C LEU A 112 -13.48 -3.21 16.70
N ASN A 113 -14.01 -4.20 17.41
CA ASN A 113 -13.34 -5.49 17.59
C ASN A 113 -14.29 -6.63 17.19
N GLY A 114 -13.70 -7.75 16.78
CA GLY A 114 -14.38 -8.95 16.32
C GLY A 114 -13.36 -10.07 16.10
N LYS A 115 -13.77 -11.19 15.49
CA LYS A 115 -12.82 -12.22 15.09
C LYS A 115 -12.07 -11.76 13.83
N PRO A 116 -10.75 -11.93 13.72
CA PRO A 116 -10.00 -11.62 12.50
C PRO A 116 -10.67 -12.19 11.23
N GLY A 117 -10.98 -11.31 10.28
CA GLY A 117 -11.66 -11.64 9.02
C GLY A 117 -13.18 -11.67 9.10
N GLU A 118 -13.78 -11.45 10.27
CA GLU A 118 -15.23 -11.32 10.44
C GLU A 118 -15.74 -10.06 9.75
N ILE A 119 -16.72 -10.23 8.87
CA ILE A 119 -17.41 -9.12 8.22
C ILE A 119 -18.49 -8.59 9.16
N LEU A 120 -18.39 -7.31 9.49
CA LEU A 120 -19.35 -6.56 10.29
C LEU A 120 -20.01 -5.51 9.40
N ILE A 121 -21.34 -5.44 9.40
CA ILE A 121 -22.05 -4.38 8.66
C ILE A 121 -22.72 -3.44 9.64
N ARG A 122 -22.40 -2.15 9.51
CA ARG A 122 -22.97 -1.09 10.34
C ARG A 122 -23.25 0.13 9.47
N LYS A 123 -24.50 0.62 9.49
CA LYS A 123 -24.90 1.85 8.79
C LYS A 123 -24.42 1.91 7.32
N ASP A 124 -24.61 0.82 6.56
CA ASP A 124 -24.17 0.69 5.16
C ASP A 124 -22.64 0.73 4.93
N GLN A 125 -21.85 0.47 5.98
CA GLN A 125 -20.40 0.29 5.89
C GLN A 125 -20.05 -1.20 5.93
N LEU A 126 -19.16 -1.61 5.01
CA LEU A 126 -18.54 -2.92 5.02
C LEU A 126 -17.28 -2.85 5.89
N ILE A 127 -17.34 -3.45 7.07
CA ILE A 127 -16.25 -3.44 8.04
C ILE A 127 -15.70 -4.85 8.17
N VAL A 128 -14.38 -5.00 8.27
CA VAL A 128 -13.75 -6.30 8.52
C VAL A 128 -12.92 -6.19 9.79
N ALA A 129 -13.22 -7.04 10.77
CA ALA A 129 -12.46 -7.10 12.02
C ALA A 129 -11.05 -7.66 11.77
N THR A 130 -10.07 -7.16 12.51
CA THR A 130 -8.66 -7.53 12.35
C THR A 130 -8.08 -8.04 13.67
N GLY A 131 -6.77 -8.29 13.75
CA GLY A 131 -6.12 -8.68 15.01
C GLY A 131 -6.19 -7.61 16.11
N LYS A 132 -6.34 -6.35 15.71
CA LYS A 132 -6.58 -5.21 16.60
C LYS A 132 -7.32 -4.13 15.82
N ASP A 133 -8.44 -3.65 16.36
CA ASP A 133 -9.34 -2.72 15.69
C ASP A 133 -9.96 -3.35 14.42
N ALA A 134 -10.65 -2.56 13.60
CA ALA A 134 -11.27 -3.02 12.36
C ALA A 134 -10.98 -2.06 11.20
N LEU A 135 -11.23 -2.53 9.98
CA LEU A 135 -11.15 -1.72 8.75
C LEU A 135 -12.53 -1.52 8.15
N ALA A 136 -12.98 -0.27 8.07
CA ALA A 136 -14.08 0.13 7.22
C ALA A 136 -13.57 0.26 5.78
N LEU A 137 -14.03 -0.62 4.89
CA LEU A 137 -13.66 -0.60 3.48
C LEU A 137 -14.37 0.58 2.80
N ASN A 138 -13.64 1.36 2.00
CA ASN A 138 -14.17 2.55 1.35
C ASN A 138 -14.39 2.30 -0.15
N GLU A 139 -13.40 1.73 -0.83
CA GLU A 139 -13.46 1.41 -2.25
C GLU A 139 -12.96 0.00 -2.54
N VAL A 140 -13.73 -0.72 -3.35
CA VAL A 140 -13.50 -2.13 -3.66
C VAL A 140 -13.75 -2.44 -5.13
N GLN A 141 -13.29 -3.59 -5.59
CA GLN A 141 -13.59 -4.14 -6.90
C GLN A 141 -13.71 -5.66 -6.80
N LEU A 142 -14.91 -6.17 -7.05
CA LEU A 142 -15.11 -7.60 -7.23
C LEU A 142 -14.52 -8.03 -8.58
N GLU A 143 -13.98 -9.24 -8.65
CA GLU A 143 -13.45 -9.83 -9.88
C GLU A 143 -14.43 -9.68 -11.07
N GLY A 144 -13.91 -9.18 -12.20
CA GLY A 144 -14.71 -8.91 -13.40
C GLY A 144 -15.67 -7.72 -13.33
N LYS A 145 -15.70 -6.94 -12.23
CA LYS A 145 -16.53 -5.74 -12.07
C LYS A 145 -15.70 -4.46 -12.10
N LYS A 146 -16.39 -3.31 -12.16
CA LYS A 146 -15.77 -1.99 -12.02
C LYS A 146 -15.45 -1.73 -10.54
N ARG A 147 -14.42 -0.90 -10.29
CA ARG A 147 -14.17 -0.30 -8.98
C ARG A 147 -15.40 0.53 -8.57
N MET A 148 -15.80 0.42 -7.32
CA MET A 148 -17.00 1.07 -6.76
C MET A 148 -16.80 1.36 -5.27
N SER A 149 -17.71 2.12 -4.67
CA SER A 149 -17.69 2.28 -3.21
C SER A 149 -18.11 0.99 -2.51
N ALA A 150 -17.65 0.78 -1.27
CA ALA A 150 -18.07 -0.38 -0.48
C ALA A 150 -19.58 -0.37 -0.17
N SER A 151 -20.20 0.81 -0.07
CA SER A 151 -21.66 0.93 0.12
C SER A 151 -22.44 0.53 -1.14
N GLU A 152 -21.95 0.89 -2.33
CA GLU A 152 -22.50 0.40 -3.61
C GLU A 152 -22.39 -1.12 -3.72
N PHE A 153 -21.23 -1.66 -3.33
CA PHE A 153 -20.99 -3.10 -3.30
C PHE A 153 -22.00 -3.82 -2.39
N LEU A 154 -22.23 -3.33 -1.17
CA LEU A 154 -23.19 -3.91 -0.21
C LEU A 154 -24.63 -3.95 -0.76
N ARG A 155 -25.08 -2.86 -1.41
CA ARG A 155 -26.44 -2.81 -1.99
C ARG A 155 -26.68 -3.90 -3.05
N GLY A 156 -25.64 -4.30 -3.77
CA GLY A 156 -25.67 -5.39 -4.74
C GLY A 156 -25.48 -6.80 -4.16
N HIS A 157 -24.94 -6.92 -2.94
CA HIS A 157 -24.57 -8.20 -2.29
C HIS A 157 -25.25 -8.36 -0.94
N ARG A 158 -26.60 -8.32 -0.93
CA ARG A 158 -27.41 -8.38 0.29
C ARG A 158 -27.20 -9.64 1.15
N ALA A 159 -26.67 -10.72 0.59
CA ALA A 159 -26.35 -11.95 1.35
C ALA A 159 -25.25 -11.74 2.40
N LEU A 160 -24.40 -10.71 2.24
CA LEU A 160 -23.40 -10.34 3.26
C LEU A 160 -24.02 -9.55 4.43
N SER A 161 -25.22 -8.99 4.24
CA SER A 161 -25.89 -8.09 5.18
C SER A 161 -26.85 -8.75 6.17
N SER A 162 -26.87 -10.09 6.25
CA SER A 162 -27.72 -10.88 7.14
C SER A 162 -26.94 -11.55 8.27
#